data_AF-A0A925C3J2-F1
#
_entry.id   AF-A0A925C3J2-F1
#
_cell.length_a   1.000
_cell.length_b   1.000
_cell.length_c   1.000
_cell.angle_alpha   90.00
_cell.angle_beta   90.00
_cell.angle_gamma   90.00
#
_symmetry.space_group_name_H-M   'P 1'
#
loop_
_entity.id
_entity.type
_entity.pdbx_description
1 polymer ?
#
loop_
_entity_poly.entity_id
_entity_poly.type
_entity_poly.pdbx_seq_one_letter_code
_entity_poly.pdbx_strand_id
1 'polypeptide(L)'
;MIILRIITNAVIMGAEVAAVAALAAFAFYYPFVFAGVTAALSFLLGLRLEVARLRYELPFYFGGLAKRATFFTALVGSFEALFKGLLAGVAALFTFAGTNTDRLFWVAVLFGLCVYAGAAALRLLSIRADALPLRWGYFRLAPPLGLLFSAGLAVLTAMAVLPAANVTGIGWDIIFNTPAEPSIAQVSELFFQLKQAFDEFIVKALGVFMSEEWARLVGIVISVNVLSGFVSALYAAIIAGGVRRAEDALL
;
A
#
# COMPACT_ATOMS: atom_id res chain seq x y z
N MET A 1 17.23 -23.39 -27.63
CA MET A 1 16.03 -22.64 -27.21
C MET A 1 15.77 -22.68 -25.71
N ILE A 2 15.90 -23.84 -25.03
CA ILE A 2 15.68 -23.94 -23.57
C ILE A 2 16.61 -23.03 -22.75
N ILE A 3 17.91 -23.02 -23.07
CA ILE A 3 18.90 -22.17 -22.37
C ILE A 3 18.55 -20.68 -22.49
N LEU A 4 18.13 -20.23 -23.68
CA LEU A 4 17.72 -18.83 -23.90
C LEU A 4 16.51 -18.46 -23.04
N ARG A 5 15.50 -19.35 -22.96
CA ARG A 5 14.32 -19.15 -22.11
C ARG A 5 14.67 -19.06 -20.61
N ILE A 6 15.60 -19.89 -20.14
CA ILE A 6 16.07 -19.84 -18.76
C ILE A 6 16.75 -18.50 -18.46
N ILE A 7 17.63 -18.04 -19.35
CA ILE A 7 18.33 -16.75 -19.21
C ILE A 7 17.33 -15.60 -19.24
N THR A 8 16.42 -15.56 -20.21
CA THR A 8 15.39 -14.51 -20.32
C THR A 8 14.53 -14.46 -19.06
N ASN A 9 14.06 -15.61 -18.55
CA ASN A 9 13.29 -15.65 -17.32
C ASN A 9 14.12 -15.14 -16.13
N ALA A 10 15.38 -15.55 -16.00
CA ALA A 10 16.27 -15.06 -14.93
C ALA A 10 16.46 -13.54 -14.99
N VAL A 11 16.61 -12.96 -16.18
CA VAL A 11 16.69 -11.51 -16.38
C VAL A 11 15.40 -10.82 -15.96
N ILE A 12 14.23 -11.35 -16.33
CA ILE A 12 12.93 -10.81 -15.91
C ILE A 12 12.80 -10.85 -14.37
N MET A 13 13.23 -11.95 -13.73
CA MET A 13 13.19 -12.06 -12.26
C MET A 13 14.14 -11.06 -11.59
N GLY A 14 15.34 -10.90 -12.14
CA GLY A 14 16.30 -9.90 -11.66
C GLY A 14 15.74 -8.48 -11.78
N ALA A 15 15.05 -8.17 -12.89
CA ALA A 15 14.39 -6.88 -13.10
C ALA A 15 13.22 -6.66 -12.12
N GLU A 16 12.44 -7.69 -11.80
CA GLU A 16 11.37 -7.62 -10.78
C GLU A 16 11.93 -7.26 -9.40
N VAL A 17 12.97 -7.97 -8.95
CA VAL A 17 13.63 -7.70 -7.67
C VAL A 17 14.26 -6.31 -7.66
N ALA A 18 14.92 -5.90 -8.75
CA ALA A 18 15.49 -4.56 -8.88
C ALA A 18 14.41 -3.48 -8.84
N ALA A 19 13.25 -3.70 -9.46
CA ALA A 19 12.13 -2.76 -9.43
C ALA A 19 11.55 -2.61 -8.02
N VAL A 20 11.41 -3.70 -7.28
CA VAL A 20 10.96 -3.66 -5.86
C VAL A 20 11.99 -2.93 -4.99
N ALA A 21 13.28 -3.25 -5.15
CA ALA A 21 14.34 -2.61 -4.38
C ALA A 21 14.42 -1.10 -4.68
N ALA A 22 14.33 -0.72 -5.96
CA ALA A 22 14.30 0.68 -6.38
C ALA A 22 13.08 1.41 -5.82
N LEU A 23 11.92 0.75 -5.77
CA LEU A 23 10.71 1.31 -5.18
C LEU A 23 10.84 1.54 -3.67
N ALA A 24 11.37 0.55 -2.94
CA ALA A 24 11.63 0.69 -1.50
C ALA A 24 12.64 1.81 -1.23
N ALA A 25 13.72 1.87 -2.02
CA ALA A 25 14.69 2.96 -1.95
C ALA A 25 14.05 4.32 -2.27
N PHE A 26 13.16 4.40 -3.27
CA PHE A 26 12.46 5.63 -3.62
C PHE A 26 11.56 6.11 -2.48
N ALA A 27 10.84 5.20 -1.81
CA ALA A 27 10.05 5.50 -0.63
C ALA A 27 10.91 5.99 0.55
N PHE A 28 12.11 5.43 0.72
CA PHE A 28 13.04 5.79 1.78
C PHE A 28 13.72 7.15 1.55
N TYR A 29 14.29 7.40 0.37
CA TYR A 29 15.05 8.62 0.08
C TYR A 29 14.17 9.82 -0.24
N TYR A 30 13.00 9.60 -0.86
CA TYR A 30 12.14 10.68 -1.35
C TYR A 30 10.67 10.50 -0.92
N PRO A 31 10.36 10.43 0.38
CA PRO A 31 9.03 10.06 0.88
C PRO A 31 7.91 10.99 0.42
N PHE A 32 8.17 12.29 0.30
CA PHE A 32 7.19 13.27 -0.19
C PHE A 32 6.86 13.09 -1.67
N VAL A 33 7.90 12.90 -2.49
CA VAL A 33 7.75 12.64 -3.92
C VAL A 33 7.06 11.29 -4.12
N PHE A 34 7.45 10.28 -3.35
CA PHE A 34 6.83 8.96 -3.36
C PHE A 34 5.33 9.03 -3.03
N ALA A 35 4.93 9.79 -2.01
CA ALA A 35 3.53 10.00 -1.68
C ALA A 35 2.75 10.69 -2.81
N GLY A 36 3.34 11.72 -3.43
CA GLY A 36 2.75 12.40 -4.59
C GLY A 36 2.59 11.49 -5.81
N VAL A 37 3.63 10.69 -6.13
CA VAL A 37 3.60 9.69 -7.20
C VAL A 37 2.55 8.61 -6.91
N THR A 38 2.47 8.14 -5.67
CA THR A 38 1.46 7.16 -5.24
C THR A 38 0.05 7.71 -5.43
N ALA A 39 -0.18 8.96 -5.04
CA ALA A 39 -1.47 9.62 -5.23
C ALA A 39 -1.85 9.75 -6.72
N ALA A 40 -0.91 10.19 -7.55
CA ALA A 40 -1.11 10.36 -8.98
C ALA A 40 -1.37 9.00 -9.68
N LEU A 41 -0.57 7.98 -9.38
CA LEU A 41 -0.76 6.63 -9.92
C LEU A 41 -2.10 6.04 -9.49
N SER A 42 -2.45 6.18 -8.20
CA SER A 42 -3.73 5.72 -7.67
C SER A 42 -4.91 6.41 -8.34
N PHE A 43 -4.83 7.72 -8.56
CA PHE A 43 -5.83 8.49 -9.28
C PHE A 43 -5.97 8.03 -10.73
N LEU A 44 -4.87 7.95 -11.48
CA LEU A 44 -4.91 7.61 -12.91
C LEU A 44 -5.40 6.18 -13.15
N LEU A 45 -4.92 5.22 -12.36
CA LEU A 45 -5.35 3.82 -12.45
C LEU A 45 -6.79 3.65 -11.94
N GLY A 46 -7.13 4.30 -10.83
CA GLY A 46 -8.48 4.33 -10.28
C GLY A 46 -9.48 4.89 -11.28
N LEU A 47 -9.17 6.03 -11.91
CA LEU A 47 -10.02 6.66 -12.92
C LEU A 47 -10.24 5.72 -14.11
N ARG A 48 -9.17 5.10 -14.62
CA ARG A 48 -9.26 4.15 -15.73
C ARG A 48 -10.14 2.95 -15.39
N LEU A 49 -10.00 2.40 -14.18
CA LEU A 49 -10.75 1.23 -13.74
C LEU A 49 -12.22 1.58 -13.44
N GLU A 50 -12.50 2.70 -12.77
CA GLU A 50 -13.88 3.11 -12.47
C GLU A 50 -14.64 3.50 -13.73
N VAL A 51 -14.02 4.23 -14.66
CA VAL A 51 -14.66 4.53 -15.94
C VAL A 51 -14.97 3.24 -16.70
N ALA A 52 -14.06 2.25 -16.69
CA ALA A 52 -14.33 0.95 -17.29
C ALA A 52 -15.49 0.22 -16.59
N ARG A 53 -15.48 0.16 -15.27
CA ARG A 53 -16.53 -0.47 -14.46
C ARG A 53 -17.91 0.16 -14.69
N LEU A 54 -18.01 1.47 -14.56
CA LEU A 54 -19.27 2.21 -14.76
C LEU A 54 -19.80 2.07 -16.18
N ARG A 55 -18.92 1.98 -17.20
CA ARG A 55 -19.36 1.68 -18.58
C ARG A 55 -19.99 0.31 -18.73
N TYR A 56 -19.60 -0.67 -17.93
CA TYR A 56 -20.22 -2.01 -17.91
C TYR A 56 -21.47 -2.06 -17.02
N GLU A 57 -21.48 -1.40 -15.87
CA GLU A 57 -22.60 -1.45 -14.91
C GLU A 57 -23.78 -0.56 -15.31
N LEU A 58 -23.56 0.65 -15.85
CA LEU A 58 -24.64 1.59 -16.17
C LEU A 58 -25.66 1.06 -17.20
N PRO A 59 -25.27 0.35 -18.28
CA PRO A 59 -26.24 -0.24 -19.20
C PRO A 59 -27.14 -1.29 -18.55
N PHE A 60 -26.64 -2.00 -17.52
CA PHE A 60 -27.41 -2.99 -16.77
C PHE A 60 -28.51 -2.34 -15.93
N TYR A 61 -28.20 -1.25 -15.22
CA TYR A 61 -29.17 -0.57 -14.35
C TYR A 61 -30.13 0.36 -15.10
N PHE A 62 -29.71 0.97 -16.21
CA PHE A 62 -30.47 2.05 -16.88
C PHE A 62 -30.92 1.72 -18.32
N GLY A 63 -30.96 0.44 -18.69
CA GLY A 63 -31.66 -0.02 -19.90
C GLY A 63 -31.19 0.61 -21.22
N GLY A 64 -29.87 0.75 -21.43
CA GLY A 64 -29.31 1.20 -22.71
C GLY A 64 -29.42 2.71 -23.02
N LEU A 65 -30.13 3.51 -22.20
CA LEU A 65 -30.13 4.98 -22.27
C LEU A 65 -28.75 5.61 -21.94
N ALA A 66 -27.83 4.80 -21.42
CA ALA A 66 -26.51 5.20 -20.93
C ALA A 66 -25.53 5.73 -22.00
N LYS A 67 -25.85 5.70 -23.31
CA LYS A 67 -25.00 6.31 -24.35
C LYS A 67 -24.74 7.82 -24.13
N ARG A 68 -25.63 8.53 -23.42
CA ARG A 68 -25.47 9.95 -23.03
C ARG A 68 -24.90 10.16 -21.63
N ALA A 69 -24.67 9.10 -20.86
CA ALA A 69 -24.18 9.20 -19.48
C ALA A 69 -22.65 9.37 -19.39
N THR A 70 -21.93 9.50 -20.51
CA THR A 70 -20.46 9.56 -20.53
C THR A 70 -19.89 10.67 -19.65
N PHE A 71 -20.56 11.82 -19.58
CA PHE A 71 -20.20 12.91 -18.70
C PHE A 71 -20.40 12.56 -17.21
N PHE A 72 -21.55 11.96 -16.88
CA PHE A 72 -21.84 11.52 -15.50
C PHE A 72 -20.89 10.41 -15.05
N THR A 73 -20.60 9.45 -15.92
CA THR A 73 -19.59 8.40 -15.70
C THR A 73 -18.21 8.99 -15.46
N ALA A 74 -17.80 9.97 -16.26
CA ALA A 74 -16.51 10.63 -16.09
C ALA A 74 -16.46 11.43 -14.78
N LEU A 75 -17.53 12.14 -14.42
CA LEU A 75 -17.60 12.94 -13.20
C LEU A 75 -17.54 12.07 -11.94
N VAL A 76 -18.43 11.06 -11.84
CA VAL A 76 -18.48 10.14 -10.69
C VAL A 76 -17.19 9.33 -10.57
N GLY A 77 -16.70 8.79 -11.70
CA GLY A 77 -15.44 8.06 -11.73
C GLY A 77 -14.24 8.93 -11.34
N SER A 78 -14.23 10.21 -11.72
CA SER A 78 -13.17 11.15 -11.33
C SER A 78 -13.21 11.49 -9.85
N PHE A 79 -14.40 11.71 -9.28
CA PHE A 79 -14.54 12.01 -7.86
C PHE A 79 -14.10 10.82 -6.99
N GLU A 80 -14.54 9.61 -7.34
CA GLU A 80 -14.16 8.40 -6.60
C GLU A 80 -12.66 8.11 -6.74
N ALA A 81 -12.11 8.23 -7.96
CA ALA A 81 -10.67 8.07 -8.19
C ALA A 81 -9.84 9.13 -7.46
N LEU A 82 -10.32 10.37 -7.37
CA LEU A 82 -9.65 11.45 -6.65
C LEU A 82 -9.57 11.12 -5.16
N PHE A 83 -10.65 10.65 -4.56
CA PHE A 83 -10.66 10.27 -3.15
C PHE A 83 -9.70 9.10 -2.89
N LYS A 84 -9.70 8.07 -3.74
CA LYS A 84 -8.75 6.94 -3.69
C LYS A 84 -7.30 7.40 -3.87
N GLY A 85 -7.05 8.34 -4.76
CA GLY A 85 -5.75 8.97 -4.99
C GLY A 85 -5.25 9.68 -3.74
N LEU A 86 -6.09 10.54 -3.16
CA LEU A 86 -5.77 11.31 -1.98
C LEU A 86 -5.54 10.41 -0.76
N LEU A 87 -6.39 9.41 -0.53
CA LEU A 87 -6.21 8.43 0.55
C LEU A 87 -4.91 7.64 0.40
N ALA A 88 -4.57 7.17 -0.81
CA ALA A 88 -3.33 6.44 -1.04
C ALA A 88 -2.10 7.33 -0.83
N GLY A 89 -2.16 8.60 -1.25
CA GLY A 89 -1.11 9.58 -1.02
C GLY A 89 -0.89 9.86 0.46
N VAL A 90 -1.97 10.11 1.21
CA VAL A 90 -1.93 10.35 2.66
C VAL A 90 -1.45 9.10 3.41
N ALA A 91 -1.90 7.91 3.00
CA ALA A 91 -1.41 6.65 3.55
C ALA A 91 0.11 6.50 3.34
N ALA A 92 0.60 6.72 2.11
CA ALA A 92 2.02 6.69 1.81
C ALA A 92 2.82 7.75 2.59
N LEU A 93 2.30 8.98 2.68
CA LEU A 93 2.93 10.05 3.45
C LEU A 93 3.07 9.64 4.91
N PHE A 94 2.00 9.18 5.55
CA PHE A 94 2.06 8.77 6.95
C PHE A 94 2.89 7.52 7.20
N THR A 95 3.10 6.67 6.19
CA THR A 95 3.94 5.46 6.35
C THR A 95 5.42 5.77 6.14
N PHE A 96 5.78 6.66 5.21
CA PHE A 96 7.17 6.88 4.80
C PHE A 96 7.74 8.25 5.16
N ALA A 97 6.92 9.23 5.56
CA ALA A 97 7.44 10.49 6.06
C ALA A 97 7.71 10.40 7.57
N GLY A 98 8.86 10.92 7.98
CA GLY A 98 9.27 10.97 9.36
C GLY A 98 10.71 11.42 9.51
N THR A 99 11.15 11.54 10.76
CA THR A 99 12.51 12.01 11.10
C THR A 99 13.41 10.87 11.56
N ASN A 100 12.85 9.74 12.00
CA ASN A 100 13.61 8.58 12.44
C ASN A 100 14.04 7.70 11.24
N THR A 101 15.30 7.83 10.83
CA THR A 101 15.86 7.13 9.67
C THR A 101 15.90 5.61 9.84
N ASP A 102 16.22 5.10 11.03
CA ASP A 102 16.30 3.65 11.28
C ASP A 102 14.94 2.99 11.14
N ARG A 103 13.91 3.63 11.71
CA ARG A 103 12.52 3.18 11.56
C ARG A 103 12.09 3.20 10.10
N LEU A 104 12.36 4.30 9.39
CA LEU A 104 12.02 4.45 7.97
C LEU A 104 12.68 3.37 7.10
N PHE A 105 13.93 3.02 7.40
CA PHE A 105 14.63 1.95 6.70
C PHE A 105 13.90 0.62 6.82
N TRP A 106 13.56 0.19 8.04
CA TRP A 106 12.85 -1.08 8.26
C TRP A 106 11.43 -1.09 7.70
N VAL A 107 10.73 0.04 7.79
CA VAL A 107 9.42 0.22 7.16
C VAL A 107 9.52 0.09 5.63
N ALA A 108 10.54 0.67 5.01
CA ALA A 108 10.79 0.57 3.57
C ALA A 108 11.16 -0.86 3.14
N VAL A 109 11.98 -1.56 3.93
CA VAL A 109 12.32 -2.98 3.70
C VAL A 109 11.07 -3.85 3.76
N LEU A 110 10.26 -3.70 4.82
CA LEU A 110 9.03 -4.45 4.99
C LEU A 110 8.04 -4.16 3.86
N PHE A 111 7.90 -2.89 3.46
CA PHE A 111 7.11 -2.50 2.31
C PHE A 111 7.58 -3.18 1.02
N GLY A 112 8.88 -3.20 0.75
CA GLY A 112 9.45 -3.92 -0.40
C GLY A 112 9.11 -5.40 -0.38
N LEU A 113 9.23 -6.06 0.78
CA LEU A 113 8.83 -7.46 0.94
C LEU A 113 7.34 -7.68 0.65
N CYS A 114 6.46 -6.81 1.15
CA CYS A 114 5.03 -6.87 0.84
C CYS A 114 4.75 -6.71 -0.66
N VAL A 115 5.40 -5.75 -1.33
CA VAL A 115 5.24 -5.51 -2.77
C VAL A 115 5.71 -6.73 -3.57
N TYR A 116 6.86 -7.31 -3.23
CA TYR A 116 7.37 -8.52 -3.88
C TYR A 116 6.43 -9.71 -3.69
N ALA A 117 5.97 -9.95 -2.45
CA ALA A 117 5.02 -11.02 -2.16
C ALA A 117 3.70 -10.83 -2.94
N GLY A 118 3.20 -9.60 -3.01
CA GLY A 118 2.02 -9.25 -3.81
C GLY A 118 2.22 -9.45 -5.31
N ALA A 119 3.37 -9.05 -5.84
CA ALA A 119 3.70 -9.20 -7.26
C ALA A 119 3.82 -10.68 -7.65
N ALA A 120 4.52 -11.47 -6.82
CA ALA A 120 4.63 -12.92 -6.99
C ALA A 120 3.27 -13.62 -6.91
N ALA A 121 2.41 -13.23 -5.96
CA ALA A 121 1.05 -13.77 -5.85
C ALA A 121 0.19 -13.43 -7.07
N LEU A 122 0.24 -12.19 -7.56
CA LEU A 122 -0.47 -11.78 -8.78
C LEU A 122 0.01 -12.52 -10.02
N ARG A 123 1.32 -12.72 -10.13
CA ARG A 123 1.92 -13.48 -11.22
C ARG A 123 1.50 -14.95 -11.15
N LEU A 124 1.50 -15.57 -9.97
CA LEU A 124 0.99 -16.92 -9.78
C LEU A 124 -0.48 -17.03 -10.20
N LEU A 125 -1.33 -16.07 -9.80
CA LEU A 125 -2.73 -16.01 -10.21
C LEU A 125 -2.88 -15.81 -11.72
N SER A 126 -2.03 -15.00 -12.33
CA SER A 126 -2.01 -14.81 -13.79
C SER A 126 -1.66 -16.11 -14.51
N ILE A 127 -0.66 -16.86 -14.04
CA ILE A 127 -0.25 -18.13 -14.64
C ILE A 127 -1.31 -19.23 -14.43
N ARG A 128 -1.93 -19.30 -13.25
CA ARG A 128 -2.84 -20.41 -12.88
C ARG A 128 -4.29 -20.18 -13.29
N ALA A 129 -4.75 -18.93 -13.30
CA ALA A 129 -6.16 -18.59 -13.43
C ALA A 129 -6.41 -17.48 -14.47
N ASP A 130 -5.42 -17.17 -15.31
CA ASP A 130 -5.47 -16.11 -16.33
C ASP A 130 -5.94 -14.75 -15.77
N ALA A 131 -5.60 -14.51 -14.50
CA ALA A 131 -5.99 -13.30 -13.81
C ALA A 131 -5.22 -12.10 -14.39
N LEU A 132 -5.94 -11.01 -14.68
CA LEU A 132 -5.35 -9.75 -15.14
C LEU A 132 -4.85 -8.93 -13.94
N PRO A 133 -3.52 -8.79 -13.72
CA PRO A 133 -2.98 -8.23 -12.47
C PRO A 133 -3.47 -6.82 -12.15
N LEU A 134 -3.60 -5.97 -13.17
CA LEU A 134 -4.07 -4.59 -13.02
C LEU A 134 -5.56 -4.46 -12.67
N ARG A 135 -6.39 -5.45 -13.03
CA ARG A 135 -7.83 -5.45 -12.69
C ARG A 135 -8.09 -6.10 -11.35
N TRP A 136 -7.30 -7.11 -11.01
CA TRP A 136 -7.49 -7.91 -9.80
C TRP A 136 -6.75 -7.35 -8.59
N GLY A 137 -5.50 -6.90 -8.79
CA GLY A 137 -4.58 -6.59 -7.70
C GLY A 137 -4.90 -5.32 -6.94
N TYR A 138 -5.45 -4.31 -7.62
CA TYR A 138 -5.49 -2.97 -7.07
C TYR A 138 -6.28 -2.83 -5.75
N PHE A 139 -7.48 -3.40 -5.68
CA PHE A 139 -8.33 -3.31 -4.48
C PHE A 139 -8.39 -4.60 -3.66
N ARG A 140 -8.26 -5.77 -4.30
CA ARG A 140 -8.48 -7.06 -3.62
C ARG A 140 -7.24 -7.54 -2.85
N LEU A 141 -6.05 -7.14 -3.27
CA LEU A 141 -4.82 -7.44 -2.54
C LEU A 141 -4.49 -6.42 -1.46
N ALA A 142 -5.17 -5.27 -1.43
CA ALA A 142 -4.92 -4.27 -0.41
C ALA A 142 -5.16 -4.80 1.02
N PRO A 143 -6.28 -5.47 1.34
CA PRO A 143 -6.46 -6.07 2.66
C PRO A 143 -5.40 -7.11 3.05
N PRO A 144 -5.12 -8.16 2.25
CA PRO A 144 -4.13 -9.17 2.65
C PRO A 144 -2.71 -8.63 2.74
N LEU A 145 -2.30 -7.71 1.85
CA LEU A 145 -0.98 -7.06 1.95
C LEU A 145 -0.91 -6.09 3.12
N GLY A 146 -2.03 -5.45 3.47
CA GLY A 146 -2.15 -4.61 4.66
C GLY A 146 -1.96 -5.43 5.94
N LEU A 147 -2.61 -6.59 6.03
CA LEU A 147 -2.42 -7.53 7.15
C LEU A 147 -0.98 -8.04 7.24
N LEU A 148 -0.37 -8.38 6.11
CA LEU A 148 1.02 -8.83 6.05
C LEU A 148 1.98 -7.73 6.53
N PHE A 149 1.71 -6.48 6.13
CA PHE A 149 2.47 -5.32 6.58
C PHE A 149 2.28 -5.07 8.09
N SER A 150 1.04 -5.09 8.59
CA SER A 150 0.75 -4.94 10.02
C SER A 150 1.40 -6.04 10.86
N ALA A 151 1.35 -7.29 10.40
CA ALA A 151 2.02 -8.42 11.05
C ALA A 151 3.54 -8.26 11.06
N GLY A 152 4.12 -7.81 9.94
CA GLY A 152 5.56 -7.54 9.86
C GLY A 152 6.01 -6.44 10.82
N LEU A 153 5.24 -5.36 10.95
CA LEU A 153 5.52 -4.32 11.94
C LEU A 153 5.45 -4.87 13.37
N ALA A 154 4.43 -5.67 13.68
CA ALA A 154 4.30 -6.29 14.99
C ALA A 154 5.51 -7.18 15.34
N VAL A 155 6.02 -7.94 14.36
CA VAL A 155 7.23 -8.76 14.52
C VAL A 155 8.46 -7.90 14.76
N LEU A 156 8.65 -6.84 13.96
CA LEU A 156 9.81 -5.94 14.12
C LEU A 156 9.80 -5.23 15.49
N THR A 157 8.61 -4.84 15.98
CA THR A 157 8.46 -4.28 17.33
C THR A 157 8.74 -5.32 18.40
N ALA A 158 8.26 -6.57 18.24
CA ALA A 158 8.53 -7.66 19.18
C ALA A 158 10.02 -8.03 19.25
N MET A 159 10.76 -7.87 18.14
CA MET A 159 12.20 -8.06 18.08
C MET A 159 13.02 -6.86 18.59
N ALA A 160 12.36 -5.82 19.13
CA ALA A 160 12.98 -4.57 19.56
C ALA A 160 13.78 -3.84 18.46
N VAL A 161 13.47 -4.11 17.18
CA VAL A 161 14.08 -3.43 16.03
C VAL A 161 13.41 -2.08 15.79
N LEU A 162 12.10 -2.00 16.04
CA LEU A 162 11.35 -0.74 16.02
C LEU A 162 11.08 -0.28 17.46
N PRO A 163 11.22 1.04 17.75
CA PRO A 163 10.86 1.56 19.06
C PRO A 163 9.37 1.34 19.32
N ALA A 164 9.04 0.85 20.51
CA ALA A 164 7.66 0.76 20.95
C ALA A 164 7.07 2.17 21.07
N ALA A 165 5.90 2.38 20.48
CA ALA A 165 5.19 3.65 20.63
C ALA A 165 4.85 3.87 22.11
N ASN A 166 5.10 5.08 22.62
CA ASN A 166 4.77 5.44 23.99
C ASN A 166 3.76 6.60 23.98
N VAL A 167 2.51 6.29 24.29
CA VAL A 167 1.38 7.25 24.30
C VAL A 167 1.66 8.46 25.18
N THR A 168 2.32 8.26 26.33
CA THR A 168 2.68 9.35 27.26
C THR A 168 3.80 10.23 26.70
N GLY A 169 4.74 9.64 25.96
CA GLY A 169 5.80 10.37 25.25
C GLY A 169 5.26 11.23 24.10
N ILE A 170 4.28 10.70 23.35
CA ILE A 170 3.63 11.42 22.23
C ILE A 170 2.91 12.67 22.72
N GLY A 171 2.14 12.57 23.82
CA GLY A 171 1.46 13.74 24.41
C GLY A 171 2.44 14.82 24.87
N TRP A 172 3.58 14.41 25.43
CA TRP A 172 4.64 15.34 25.84
C TRP A 172 5.34 15.99 24.65
N ASP A 173 5.64 15.22 23.60
CA ASP A 173 6.26 15.73 22.38
C ASP A 173 5.34 16.72 21.63
N ILE A 174 4.03 16.46 21.60
CA ILE A 174 3.03 17.37 21.03
C ILE A 174 3.00 18.70 21.78
N ILE A 175 3.00 18.67 23.11
CA ILE A 175 2.79 19.86 23.94
C ILE A 175 4.07 20.68 24.10
N PHE A 176 5.24 20.03 24.19
CA PHE A 176 6.48 20.70 24.61
C PHE A 176 7.62 20.67 23.58
N ASN A 177 7.70 19.65 22.71
CA ASN A 177 8.82 19.50 21.77
C ASN A 177 8.46 19.85 20.32
N THR A 178 7.18 20.08 20.02
CA THR A 178 6.73 20.50 18.70
C THR A 178 7.02 22.00 18.53
N PRO A 179 7.82 22.41 17.52
CA PRO A 179 8.06 23.83 17.25
C PRO A 179 6.75 24.56 16.95
N ALA A 180 6.71 25.88 17.22
CA ALA A 180 5.54 26.71 16.88
C ALA A 180 5.16 26.64 15.38
N GLU A 181 6.14 26.38 14.51
CA GLU A 181 5.96 26.08 13.09
C GLU A 181 6.57 24.70 12.75
N PRO A 182 5.79 23.61 12.87
CA PRO A 182 6.32 22.27 12.63
C PRO A 182 6.47 21.97 11.14
N SER A 183 7.56 21.31 10.77
CA SER A 183 7.76 20.82 9.40
C SER A 183 6.83 19.65 9.07
N ILE A 184 6.52 19.44 7.79
CA ILE A 184 5.65 18.34 7.35
C ILE A 184 6.21 16.97 7.78
N ALA A 185 7.54 16.83 7.83
CA ALA A 185 8.21 15.62 8.30
C ALA A 185 7.93 15.34 9.79
N GLN A 186 7.99 16.37 10.65
CA GLN A 186 7.67 16.24 12.08
C GLN A 186 6.19 15.95 12.31
N VAL A 187 5.31 16.60 11.56
CA VAL A 187 3.86 16.32 11.63
C VAL A 187 3.58 14.88 11.21
N SER A 188 4.22 14.39 10.14
CA SER A 188 4.06 13.02 9.66
C SER A 188 4.61 11.98 10.64
N GLU A 189 5.75 12.27 11.28
CA GLU A 189 6.33 11.46 12.37
C GLU A 189 5.33 11.31 13.52
N LEU A 190 4.75 12.43 13.95
CA LEU A 190 3.77 12.48 15.02
C LEU A 190 2.49 11.71 14.66
N PHE A 191 2.00 11.85 13.42
CA PHE A 191 0.88 11.03 12.93
C PHE A 191 1.21 9.54 12.86
N PHE A 192 2.43 9.17 12.48
CA PHE A 192 2.85 7.77 12.49
C PHE A 192 2.87 7.21 13.91
N GLN A 193 3.47 7.92 14.86
CA GLN A 193 3.48 7.53 16.27
C GLN A 193 2.07 7.48 16.85
N LEU A 194 1.22 8.43 16.50
CA LEU A 194 -0.19 8.45 16.88
C LEU A 194 -0.93 7.21 16.33
N LYS A 195 -0.68 6.81 15.07
CA LYS A 195 -1.23 5.56 14.51
C LYS A 195 -0.77 4.33 15.31
N GLN A 196 0.51 4.24 15.64
CA GLN A 196 1.02 3.14 16.46
C GLN A 196 0.43 3.14 17.88
N ALA A 197 0.23 4.33 18.48
CA ALA A 197 -0.44 4.48 19.76
C ALA A 197 -1.91 4.07 19.72
N PHE A 198 -2.62 4.38 18.63
CA PHE A 198 -3.98 3.90 18.40
C PHE A 198 -4.03 2.37 18.32
N ASP A 199 -3.08 1.75 17.62
CA ASP A 199 -3.00 0.29 17.55
C ASP A 199 -2.73 -0.33 18.93
N GLU A 200 -1.84 0.26 19.72
CA GLU A 200 -1.58 -0.19 21.10
C GLU A 200 -2.81 0.01 22.01
N PHE A 201 -3.53 1.12 21.84
CA PHE A 201 -4.78 1.38 22.53
C PHE A 201 -5.85 0.33 22.19
N ILE A 202 -5.98 -0.02 20.91
CA ILE A 202 -6.88 -1.10 20.44
C ILE A 202 -6.51 -2.42 21.13
N VAL A 203 -5.22 -2.78 21.15
CA VAL A 203 -4.77 -4.01 21.83
C VAL A 203 -5.08 -3.98 23.33
N LYS A 204 -4.84 -2.86 24.02
CA LYS A 204 -5.17 -2.72 25.45
C LYS A 204 -6.68 -2.79 25.71
N ALA A 205 -7.49 -2.15 24.88
CA ALA A 205 -8.95 -2.20 24.99
C ALA A 205 -9.49 -3.61 24.72
N LEU A 206 -8.96 -4.32 23.73
CA LEU A 206 -9.30 -5.71 23.44
C LEU A 206 -8.87 -6.64 24.58
N GLY A 207 -7.73 -6.37 25.22
CA GLY A 207 -7.23 -7.11 26.38
C GLY A 207 -8.17 -7.12 27.60
N VAL A 208 -9.18 -6.25 27.64
CA VAL A 208 -10.26 -6.30 28.64
C VAL A 208 -11.21 -7.48 28.41
N PHE A 209 -11.38 -7.91 27.16
CA PHE A 209 -12.35 -8.92 26.75
C PHE A 209 -11.74 -10.25 26.29
N MET A 210 -10.44 -10.27 25.96
CA MET A 210 -9.73 -11.46 25.49
C MET A 210 -8.30 -11.52 26.01
N SER A 211 -7.65 -12.68 25.92
CA SER A 211 -6.25 -12.81 26.31
C SER A 211 -5.34 -11.93 25.43
N GLU A 212 -4.19 -11.55 25.96
CA GLU A 212 -3.25 -10.64 25.31
C GLU A 212 -2.80 -11.14 23.93
N GLU A 213 -2.66 -12.45 23.75
CA GLU A 213 -2.33 -13.08 22.47
C GLU A 213 -3.44 -12.84 21.42
N TRP A 214 -4.70 -13.07 21.80
CA TRP A 214 -5.85 -12.83 20.92
C TRP A 214 -6.05 -11.33 20.66
N ALA A 215 -5.83 -10.49 21.66
CA ALA A 215 -5.91 -9.03 21.51
C ALA A 215 -4.89 -8.51 20.50
N ARG A 216 -3.67 -9.04 20.49
CA ARG A 216 -2.64 -8.71 19.49
C ARG A 216 -3.03 -9.20 18.09
N LEU A 217 -3.53 -10.42 17.96
CA LEU A 217 -3.99 -10.97 16.67
C LEU A 217 -5.14 -10.15 16.08
N VAL A 218 -6.15 -9.84 16.87
CA VAL A 218 -7.29 -9.03 16.44
C VAL A 218 -6.85 -7.57 16.19
N GLY A 219 -5.92 -7.05 16.99
CA GLY A 219 -5.31 -5.74 16.79
C GLY A 219 -4.62 -5.58 15.44
N ILE A 220 -3.90 -6.61 14.96
CA ILE A 220 -3.29 -6.62 13.61
C ILE A 220 -4.35 -6.46 12.52
N VAL A 221 -5.54 -7.06 12.70
CA VAL A 221 -6.64 -7.00 11.71
C VAL A 221 -7.30 -5.63 11.67
N ILE A 222 -7.47 -5.00 12.83
CA ILE A 222 -8.15 -3.69 12.97
C ILE A 222 -7.17 -2.52 12.78
N SER A 223 -5.86 -2.81 12.74
CA SER A 223 -4.79 -1.81 12.67
C SER A 223 -4.95 -0.83 11.50
N VAL A 224 -4.64 0.43 11.79
CA VAL A 224 -4.62 1.51 10.78
C VAL A 224 -3.52 1.26 9.72
N ASN A 225 -2.54 0.40 10.03
CA ASN A 225 -1.48 0.01 9.10
C ASN A 225 -1.96 -0.86 7.93
N VAL A 226 -3.19 -1.38 7.98
CA VAL A 226 -3.83 -2.04 6.83
C VAL A 226 -3.94 -1.09 5.63
N LEU A 227 -3.98 0.23 5.87
CA LEU A 227 -3.97 1.24 4.81
C LEU A 227 -2.69 1.20 3.94
N SER A 228 -1.55 0.79 4.52
CA SER A 228 -0.30 0.57 3.76
C SER A 228 -0.45 -0.54 2.72
N GLY A 229 -1.40 -1.45 2.93
CA GLY A 229 -1.78 -2.48 1.96
C GLY A 229 -2.24 -1.92 0.62
N PHE A 230 -2.92 -0.75 0.61
CA PHE A 230 -3.32 -0.10 -0.65
C PHE A 230 -2.11 0.37 -1.46
N VAL A 231 -1.12 0.95 -0.79
CA VAL A 231 0.13 1.38 -1.42
C VAL A 231 0.89 0.17 -1.95
N SER A 232 1.02 -0.88 -1.15
CA SER A 232 1.69 -2.12 -1.56
C SER A 232 1.00 -2.80 -2.75
N ALA A 233 -0.34 -2.87 -2.73
CA ALA A 233 -1.14 -3.48 -3.79
C ALA A 233 -1.06 -2.71 -5.12
N LEU A 234 -1.02 -1.37 -5.06
CA LEU A 234 -0.80 -0.51 -6.24
C LEU A 234 0.48 -0.91 -6.97
N TYR A 235 1.59 -0.90 -6.26
CA TYR A 235 2.89 -1.16 -6.88
C TYR A 235 3.08 -2.64 -7.24
N ALA A 236 2.56 -3.56 -6.42
CA ALA A 236 2.53 -4.98 -6.75
C ALA A 236 1.80 -5.24 -8.09
N ALA A 237 0.66 -4.58 -8.31
CA ALA A 237 -0.10 -4.72 -9.56
C ALA A 237 0.62 -4.12 -10.78
N ILE A 238 1.31 -2.98 -10.60
CA ILE A 238 2.12 -2.37 -11.66
C ILE A 238 3.30 -3.28 -12.03
N ILE A 239 4.06 -3.75 -11.04
CA ILE A 239 5.24 -4.60 -11.25
C ILE A 239 4.82 -5.94 -11.87
N ALA A 240 3.83 -6.63 -11.30
CA ALA A 240 3.32 -7.88 -11.86
C ALA A 240 2.79 -7.71 -13.30
N GLY A 241 2.12 -6.59 -13.59
CA GLY A 241 1.66 -6.27 -14.94
C GLY A 241 2.81 -6.01 -15.92
N GLY A 242 3.90 -5.38 -15.46
CA GLY A 242 5.11 -5.17 -16.25
C GLY A 242 5.85 -6.48 -16.53
N VAL A 243 6.06 -7.30 -15.51
CA VAL A 243 6.66 -8.64 -15.60
C VAL A 243 5.88 -9.51 -16.57
N ARG A 244 4.55 -9.57 -16.44
CA ARG A 244 3.72 -10.39 -17.32
C ARG A 244 3.83 -10.00 -18.79
N ARG A 245 3.84 -8.70 -19.10
CA ARG A 245 4.04 -8.22 -20.48
C ARG A 245 5.42 -8.58 -21.01
N ALA A 246 6.45 -8.54 -20.16
CA ALA A 246 7.79 -8.94 -20.54
C ALA A 246 7.87 -10.45 -20.81
N GLU A 247 7.21 -11.27 -20.00
CA GLU A 247 7.07 -12.70 -20.24
C GLU A 247 6.36 -12.98 -21.58
N ASP A 248 5.21 -12.36 -21.83
CA ASP A 248 4.44 -12.56 -23.06
C ASP A 248 5.20 -12.10 -24.32
N ALA A 249 6.09 -11.12 -24.20
CA ALA A 249 6.87 -10.60 -25.33
C ALA A 249 8.17 -11.35 -25.61
N LEU A 250 8.77 -11.99 -24.59
CA LEU A 250 10.15 -12.51 -24.65
C LEU A 250 10.26 -14.04 -24.48
N LEU A 251 9.22 -14.75 -24.05
CA LEU A 251 9.22 -16.21 -23.79
C LEU A 251 8.30 -17.00 -24.72
#